data_AF-U4QGC2-F1
#
_entry.id   AF-U4QGC2-F1
#
_cell.length_a   1.000
_cell.length_b   1.000
_cell.length_c   1.000
_cell.angle_alpha   90.00
_cell.angle_beta   90.00
_cell.angle_gamma   90.00
#
_symmetry.space_group_name_H-M   'P 1'
#
loop_
_entity.id
_entity.type
_entity.pdbx_description
1 polymer ?
#
loop_
_entity_poly.entity_id
_entity_poly.type
_entity_poly.pdbx_seq_one_letter_code
_entity_poly.pdbx_strand_id
1 'polypeptide(L)'
;MNNQDFDLGTVKHFLNTIIRLPINLCFDEFRSTHGSMSFICIDADTHKSVKVLSDRLNRTIKQFFLSQYSTAERAAVQRVIMDMNASYQAFVHELFPNAELIMIGSTLFN
;
A
#
# COMPACT_ATOMS: atom_id res chain seq x y z
N MET A 1 -7.79 -4.75 46.38
CA MET A 1 -8.24 -4.50 45.00
C MET A 1 -7.01 -4.05 44.23
N ASN A 2 -6.53 -4.89 43.32
CA ASN A 2 -5.24 -4.72 42.66
C ASN A 2 -5.38 -3.71 41.54
N ASN A 3 -4.76 -2.54 41.68
CA ASN A 3 -4.38 -1.73 40.53
C ASN A 3 -2.98 -2.19 40.13
N GLN A 4 -2.91 -3.16 39.22
CA GLN A 4 -1.71 -3.29 38.40
C GLN A 4 -1.73 -2.07 37.48
N ASP A 5 -0.96 -1.05 37.85
CA ASP A 5 -0.67 0.05 36.95
C ASP A 5 -0.06 -0.57 35.70
N PHE A 6 -0.81 -0.47 34.59
CA PHE A 6 -0.38 -0.96 33.29
C PHE A 6 0.83 -0.12 32.89
N ASP A 7 2.03 -0.70 33.01
CA ASP A 7 3.27 -0.01 32.68
C ASP A 7 3.26 0.39 31.19
N LEU A 8 3.05 1.68 30.94
CA LEU A 8 3.11 2.29 29.61
C LEU A 8 4.47 2.03 28.93
N GLY A 9 5.52 1.73 29.69
CA GLY A 9 6.85 1.36 29.19
C GLY A 9 6.88 0.02 28.45
N THR A 10 6.13 -0.97 28.94
CA THR A 10 6.07 -2.32 28.35
C THR A 10 5.27 -2.35 27.04
N VAL A 11 4.24 -1.51 26.90
CA VAL A 11 3.45 -1.38 25.65
C VAL A 11 4.26 -0.74 24.52
N LYS A 12 5.21 0.15 24.87
CA LYS A 12 6.03 0.87 23.89
C LYS A 12 7.13 0.02 23.25
N HIS A 13 7.49 -1.11 23.88
CA HIS A 13 8.55 -2.00 23.43
C HIS A 13 8.12 -2.96 22.30
N PHE A 14 6.82 -3.07 22.00
CA PHE A 14 6.30 -4.08 21.07
C PHE A 14 5.92 -3.62 19.66
N LEU A 15 5.86 -2.32 19.33
CA LEU A 15 5.43 -1.90 17.98
C LEU A 15 6.15 -0.63 17.48
N ASN A 16 7.47 -0.65 17.46
CA ASN A 16 8.25 0.34 16.71
C ASN A 16 9.01 -0.34 15.55
N THR A 17 8.37 -1.31 14.91
CA THR A 17 8.83 -1.82 13.62
C THR A 17 8.57 -0.71 12.61
N ILE A 18 9.62 -0.04 12.17
CA ILE A 18 9.55 0.93 11.07
C ILE A 18 9.04 0.15 9.85
N ILE A 19 7.79 0.40 9.44
CA ILE A 19 7.18 -0.28 8.29
C ILE A 19 7.58 0.49 7.03
N ARG A 20 8.68 0.09 6.41
CA ARG A 20 9.16 0.71 5.16
C ARG A 20 8.33 0.26 3.97
N LEU A 21 7.93 1.20 3.13
CA LEU A 21 7.45 0.90 1.78
C LEU A 21 8.64 0.51 0.88
N PRO A 22 8.43 -0.43 -0.06
CA PRO A 22 9.33 -0.62 -1.19
C PRO A 22 9.52 0.67 -2.00
N ILE A 23 10.68 0.78 -2.65
CA ILE A 23 10.99 1.93 -3.52
C ILE A 23 10.20 1.87 -4.84
N ASN A 24 9.99 0.65 -5.36
CA ASN A 24 9.21 0.39 -6.56
C ASN A 24 7.97 -0.44 -6.18
N LEU A 25 6.78 0.11 -6.42
CA LEU A 25 5.51 -0.56 -6.16
C LEU A 25 4.85 -0.97 -7.48
N CYS A 26 4.13 -2.09 -7.46
CA CYS A 26 3.22 -2.46 -8.53
C CYS A 26 1.79 -2.57 -7.99
N PHE A 27 0.85 -1.90 -8.65
CA PHE A 27 -0.58 -1.92 -8.34
C PHE A 27 -1.32 -2.70 -9.43
N ASP A 28 -2.19 -3.61 -8.99
CA ASP A 28 -3.02 -4.39 -9.90
C ASP A 28 -4.34 -4.76 -9.23
N GLU A 29 -5.21 -5.42 -9.98
CA GLU A 29 -6.50 -5.92 -9.54
C GLU A 29 -6.71 -7.36 -9.96
N PHE A 30 -7.34 -8.14 -9.09
CA PHE A 30 -7.73 -9.50 -9.43
C PHE A 30 -9.15 -9.78 -8.94
N ARG A 31 -9.79 -10.77 -9.56
CA ARG A 31 -11.10 -11.25 -9.11
C ARG A 31 -10.91 -12.21 -7.94
N SER A 32 -11.44 -11.84 -6.78
CA SER A 32 -11.45 -12.70 -5.60
C SER A 32 -12.44 -13.86 -5.74
N THR A 33 -12.37 -14.83 -4.82
CA THR A 33 -13.21 -16.05 -4.79
C THR A 33 -14.72 -15.78 -4.75
N HIS A 34 -15.14 -14.57 -4.36
CA HIS A 34 -16.55 -14.15 -4.30
C HIS A 34 -16.99 -13.31 -5.51
N GLY A 35 -16.18 -13.26 -6.57
CA GLY A 35 -16.50 -12.55 -7.80
C GLY A 35 -16.26 -11.04 -7.75
N SER A 36 -15.91 -10.47 -6.60
CA SER A 36 -15.55 -9.05 -6.45
C SER A 36 -14.12 -8.77 -6.87
N MET A 37 -13.86 -7.61 -7.46
CA MET A 37 -12.51 -7.13 -7.77
C MET A 37 -11.82 -6.64 -6.50
N SER A 38 -10.60 -7.11 -6.28
CA SER A 38 -9.75 -6.82 -5.14
C SER A 38 -8.49 -6.12 -5.62
N PHE A 39 -7.97 -5.19 -4.80
CA PHE A 39 -6.71 -4.52 -5.06
C PHE A 39 -5.53 -5.32 -4.53
N ILE A 40 -4.44 -5.36 -5.27
CA ILE A 40 -3.15 -5.90 -4.83
C ILE A 40 -2.04 -4.87 -5.05
N CYS A 41 -1.17 -4.76 -4.05
CA CYS A 41 0.07 -4.01 -4.07
C CYS A 41 1.22 -4.95 -3.75
N ILE A 42 2.24 -4.98 -4.61
CA ILE A 42 3.45 -5.76 -4.42
C ILE A 42 4.68 -4.88 -4.54
N ASP A 43 5.77 -5.34 -3.92
CA ASP A 43 7.12 -4.86 -4.20
C ASP A 43 7.52 -5.31 -5.61
N ALA A 44 7.83 -4.37 -6.49
CA ALA A 44 8.16 -4.67 -7.87
C ALA A 44 9.54 -5.35 -8.03
N ASP A 45 10.44 -5.20 -7.05
CA ASP A 45 11.79 -5.76 -7.09
C ASP A 45 11.80 -7.18 -6.50
N THR A 46 11.06 -7.41 -5.41
CA THR A 46 11.09 -8.70 -4.69
C THR A 46 9.89 -9.59 -4.96
N HIS A 47 8.86 -9.07 -5.64
CA HIS A 47 7.57 -9.73 -5.88
C HIS A 47 6.82 -10.12 -4.59
N LYS A 48 7.24 -9.59 -3.43
CA LYS A 48 6.55 -9.84 -2.17
C LYS A 48 5.30 -8.98 -2.06
N SER A 49 4.23 -9.59 -1.57
CA SER A 49 2.99 -8.87 -1.27
C SER A 49 3.22 -7.81 -0.21
N VAL A 50 2.91 -6.56 -0.54
CA VAL A 50 2.82 -5.45 0.42
C VAL A 50 1.41 -5.46 1.01
N LYS A 51 0.38 -5.52 0.17
CA LYS A 51 -1.00 -5.53 0.62
C LYS A 51 -1.97 -6.13 -0.39
N VAL A 52 -2.95 -6.87 0.12
CA VAL A 52 -4.20 -7.20 -0.58
C VAL A 52 -5.36 -6.53 0.16
N LEU A 53 -6.25 -5.88 -0.58
CA LEU A 53 -7.50 -5.31 -0.08
C LEU A 53 -8.69 -6.00 -0.77
N SER A 54 -9.75 -6.28 -0.01
CA SER A 54 -10.92 -6.99 -0.52
C SER A 54 -11.68 -6.23 -1.61
N ASP A 55 -11.56 -4.91 -1.65
CA ASP A 55 -12.10 -4.03 -2.68
C ASP A 55 -11.00 -3.19 -3.34
N ARG A 56 -11.37 -2.51 -4.43
CA ARG A 56 -10.51 -1.61 -5.22
C ARG A 56 -10.91 -0.14 -5.11
N LEU A 57 -11.65 0.24 -4.07
CA LEU A 57 -12.15 1.61 -3.95
C LEU A 57 -11.01 2.56 -3.60
N ASN A 58 -10.89 3.67 -4.34
CA ASN A 58 -9.87 4.70 -4.10
C ASN A 58 -9.82 5.15 -2.63
N ARG A 59 -10.98 5.29 -1.98
CA ARG A 59 -11.08 5.65 -0.55
C ARG A 59 -10.37 4.62 0.33
N THR A 60 -10.64 3.34 0.13
CA THR A 60 -10.06 2.24 0.91
C THR A 60 -8.55 2.17 0.73
N ILE A 61 -8.09 2.26 -0.52
CA ILE A 61 -6.65 2.22 -0.86
C ILE A 61 -5.93 3.42 -0.22
N LYS A 62 -6.45 4.64 -0.39
CA LYS A 62 -5.86 5.84 0.22
C LYS A 62 -5.81 5.74 1.74
N GLN A 63 -6.91 5.32 2.37
CA GLN A 63 -6.98 5.20 3.81
C GLN A 63 -5.93 4.24 4.35
N PHE A 64 -5.70 3.10 3.68
CA PHE A 64 -4.65 2.15 4.04
C PHE A 64 -3.26 2.82 4.01
N PHE A 65 -2.88 3.48 2.92
CA PHE A 65 -1.55 4.08 2.84
C PHE A 65 -1.36 5.25 3.81
N LEU A 66 -2.38 6.08 3.99
CA LEU A 66 -2.33 7.23 4.89
C LEU A 66 -2.31 6.85 6.37
N SER A 67 -2.96 5.74 6.76
CA SER A 67 -2.97 5.30 8.16
C SER A 67 -1.72 4.53 8.57
N GLN A 68 -1.10 3.82 7.61
CA GLN A 68 -0.02 2.88 7.91
C GLN A 68 1.38 3.46 7.66
N TYR A 69 1.51 4.46 6.77
CA TYR A 69 2.81 4.98 6.36
C TYR A 69 2.90 6.48 6.54
N SER A 70 4.00 6.92 7.14
CA SER A 70 4.31 8.33 7.28
C SER A 70 4.49 9.03 5.93
N THR A 71 4.39 10.36 5.92
CA THR A 71 4.69 11.16 4.73
C THR A 71 6.11 10.91 4.21
N ALA A 72 7.09 10.71 5.09
CA ALA A 72 8.47 10.44 4.71
C ALA A 72 8.62 9.07 4.01
N GLU A 73 7.97 8.03 4.52
CA GLU A 73 7.99 6.70 3.89
C GLU A 73 7.31 6.71 2.53
N ARG A 74 6.16 7.39 2.43
CA ARG A 74 5.47 7.53 1.14
C ARG A 74 6.24 8.37 0.12
N ALA A 75 6.92 9.43 0.58
CA ALA A 75 7.78 10.24 -0.27
C ALA A 75 9.07 9.52 -0.73
N ALA A 76 9.44 8.40 -0.09
CA ALA A 76 10.58 7.58 -0.48
C ALA A 76 10.27 6.62 -1.64
N VAL A 77 8.98 6.38 -1.94
CA VAL A 77 8.57 5.61 -3.13
C VAL A 77 8.95 6.40 -4.37
N GLN A 78 9.67 5.76 -5.29
CA GLN A 78 10.15 6.39 -6.52
C GLN A 78 9.35 5.98 -7.74
N ARG A 79 8.75 4.80 -7.75
CA ARG A 79 7.97 4.32 -8.90
C ARG A 79 6.70 3.62 -8.44
N VAL A 80 5.61 3.92 -9.13
CA VAL A 80 4.38 3.13 -9.07
C VAL A 80 4.07 2.66 -10.47
N ILE A 81 4.16 1.35 -10.65
CA ILE A 81 3.84 0.63 -11.88
C ILE A 81 2.39 0.17 -11.76
N MET A 82 1.59 0.39 -12.80
CA MET A 82 0.18 0.00 -12.80
C MET A 82 -0.33 -0.26 -14.22
N ASP A 83 -1.38 -1.07 -14.35
CA ASP A 83 -2.17 -1.13 -15.58
C ASP A 83 -2.89 0.21 -15.81
N MET A 84 -3.37 0.47 -17.04
CA MET A 84 -4.04 1.69 -17.49
C MET A 84 -5.40 1.98 -16.81
N ASN A 85 -5.63 1.45 -15.60
CA ASN A 85 -6.80 1.83 -14.82
C ASN A 85 -6.69 3.30 -14.38
N ALA A 86 -7.40 4.18 -15.09
CA ALA A 86 -7.46 5.61 -14.83
C ALA A 86 -7.89 5.97 -13.40
N SER A 87 -8.56 5.06 -12.67
CA SER A 87 -8.98 5.33 -11.29
C SER A 87 -7.81 5.51 -10.33
N TYR A 88 -6.67 4.87 -10.57
CA TYR A 88 -5.50 4.98 -9.68
C TYR A 88 -4.67 6.24 -9.95
N GLN A 89 -4.54 6.64 -11.20
CA GLN A 89 -3.82 7.85 -11.60
C GLN A 89 -4.28 9.08 -10.80
N ALA A 90 -5.57 9.15 -10.49
CA ALA A 90 -6.18 10.27 -9.77
C ALA A 90 -5.61 10.50 -8.35
N PHE A 91 -5.07 9.49 -7.67
CA PHE A 91 -4.60 9.63 -6.28
C PHE A 91 -3.15 9.20 -6.03
N VAL A 92 -2.46 8.61 -7.00
CA VAL A 92 -1.11 8.08 -6.75
C VAL A 92 -0.15 9.18 -6.33
N HIS A 93 -0.18 10.37 -6.94
CA HIS A 93 0.68 11.49 -6.52
C HIS A 93 0.28 12.11 -5.17
N GLU A 94 -0.98 11.96 -4.74
CA GLU A 94 -1.39 12.35 -3.39
C GLU A 94 -0.76 11.41 -2.34
N LEU A 95 -0.66 10.12 -2.67
CA LEU A 95 -0.03 9.14 -1.81
C LEU A 95 1.49 9.20 -1.89
N PHE A 96 2.09 9.24 -3.07
CA PHE A 96 3.52 9.15 -3.30
C PHE A 96 3.99 10.35 -4.12
N PRO A 97 4.28 11.49 -3.48
CA PRO A 97 4.49 12.76 -4.17
C PRO A 97 5.71 12.77 -5.10
N ASN A 98 6.69 11.92 -4.83
CA ASN A 98 7.94 11.84 -5.61
C ASN A 98 7.96 10.67 -6.61
N ALA A 99 6.88 9.88 -6.68
CA ALA A 99 6.87 8.69 -7.52
C ALA A 99 6.62 9.04 -8.99
N GLU A 100 7.39 8.42 -9.87
CA GLU A 100 7.09 8.33 -11.29
C GLU A 100 5.97 7.30 -11.52
N LEU A 101 4.97 7.71 -12.30
CA LEU A 101 3.87 6.84 -12.72
C LEU A 101 4.22 6.12 -14.01
N ILE A 102 4.32 4.80 -13.96
CA ILE A 102 4.59 3.95 -15.11
C ILE A 102 3.32 3.15 -15.43
N MET A 103 2.68 3.49 -16.55
CA MET A 103 1.49 2.78 -17.04
C MET A 103 1.91 1.71 -18.05
N ILE A 104 1.59 0.45 -17.77
CA ILE A 104 1.82 -0.66 -18.69
C ILE A 104 0.49 -0.99 -19.36
N GLY A 105 0.45 -0.97 -20.69
CA GLY A 105 -0.70 -1.48 -21.43
C GLY A 105 -0.79 -3.01 -21.30
N SER A 106 -2.00 -3.56 -21.36
CA SER A 106 -2.36 -4.95 -21.08
C SER A 106 -1.71 -6.05 -21.95
N THR A 107 -0.59 -5.78 -22.61
CA THR A 107 0.13 -6.73 -23.48
C THR A 107 1.23 -7.53 -22.77
N LEU A 108 1.46 -7.38 -21.46
CA LEU A 108 2.56 -8.07 -20.77
C LEU A 108 2.20 -8.93 -19.56
N PHE A 109 0.92 -9.05 -19.20
CA PHE A 109 0.48 -9.98 -18.15
C PHE A 109 -0.79 -10.71 -18.58
N ASN A 110 -0.65 -11.62 -19.54
CA ASN A 110 -1.59 -12.72 -19.76
C ASN A 110 -0.83 -13.95 -20.24
#